data_AF-A0A2V5TPZ5-F1
#
_entry.id   AF-A0A2V5TPZ5-F1
#
_cell.length_a   1.000
_cell.length_b   1.000
_cell.length_c   1.000
_cell.angle_alpha   90.00
_cell.angle_beta   90.00
_cell.angle_gamma   90.00
#
_symmetry.space_group_name_H-M   'P 1'
#
loop_
_entity.id
_entity.type
_entity.pdbx_description
1 polymer ?
#
loop_
_entity_poly.entity_id
_entity_poly.type
_entity_poly.pdbx_seq_one_letter_code
_entity_poly.pdbx_strand_id
1 'polypeptide(L)'
;MKWFQQNRAFGILLVGFAICALLVGALFYWRWSVWSDARQTFDQVATERNRLEHLDPFPSEANLRKLHGYIDGYSAALDKFKEQLKSEVAPAPPLAPNEFQSHLRQAVVATLDRARTSNVKLPDKFQLGFDEFTRAMPNTAV
;
A
#
# COMPACT_ATOMS: atom_id res chain seq x y z
N MET A 1 42.89 -30.54 61.96
CA MET A 1 41.86 -31.58 62.21
C MET A 1 42.40 -32.94 61.76
N LYS A 2 42.63 -33.90 62.67
CA LYS A 2 43.24 -35.22 62.35
C LYS A 2 42.25 -36.24 61.72
N TRP A 3 40.97 -35.89 61.64
CA TRP A 3 39.90 -36.77 61.14
C TRP A 3 40.12 -37.24 59.70
N PHE A 4 40.59 -36.36 58.82
CA PHE A 4 40.82 -36.70 57.40
C PHE A 4 41.99 -37.66 57.19
N GLN A 5 42.98 -37.67 58.10
CA GLN A 5 44.08 -38.63 58.08
C GLN A 5 43.65 -40.00 58.61
N GLN A 6 42.70 -40.05 59.56
CA GLN A 6 42.18 -41.28 60.13
C GLN A 6 41.16 -41.97 59.22
N ASN A 7 40.31 -41.20 58.53
CA ASN A 7 39.26 -41.70 57.64
C ASN A 7 39.54 -41.34 56.17
N ARG A 8 40.77 -41.62 55.72
CA ARG A 8 41.28 -41.20 54.40
C ARG A 8 40.42 -41.71 53.22
N ALA A 9 39.88 -42.92 53.33
CA ALA A 9 39.01 -43.50 52.31
C ALA A 9 37.68 -42.72 52.16
N PHE A 10 37.05 -42.34 53.29
CA PHE A 10 35.82 -41.54 53.29
C PHE A 10 36.06 -40.12 52.77
N GLY A 11 37.20 -39.52 53.10
CA GLY A 11 37.58 -38.21 52.57
C GLY A 11 37.73 -38.20 51.04
N ILE A 12 38.33 -39.24 50.47
CA ILE A 12 38.47 -39.40 49.01
C ILE A 12 37.10 -39.59 48.35
N LEU A 13 36.21 -40.38 48.95
CA LEU A 13 34.85 -40.57 48.45
C LEU A 13 34.04 -39.27 48.45
N LEU A 14 34.14 -38.47 49.51
CA LEU A 14 33.46 -37.17 49.58
C LEU A 14 33.96 -36.19 48.52
N VAL A 15 35.28 -36.14 48.29
CA VAL A 15 35.85 -35.30 47.23
C VAL A 15 35.43 -35.80 45.85
N GLY A 16 35.46 -37.11 45.61
CA GLY A 16 34.99 -37.71 44.36
C GLY A 16 33.50 -37.43 44.11
N PHE A 17 32.66 -37.55 45.15
CA PHE A 17 31.24 -37.22 45.07
C PHE A 17 31.00 -35.74 44.79
N ALA A 18 31.75 -34.85 45.44
CA ALA A 18 31.67 -33.41 45.18
C ALA A 18 32.04 -33.07 43.74
N ILE A 19 33.08 -33.70 43.18
CA ILE A 19 33.47 -33.52 41.79
C ILE A 19 32.37 -34.06 40.84
N CYS A 20 31.83 -35.25 41.10
CA CYS A 20 30.73 -35.79 40.32
C CYS A 20 29.49 -34.90 40.38
N ALA A 21 29.13 -34.38 41.56
CA ALA A 21 27.99 -33.48 41.72
C ALA A 21 28.18 -32.17 40.93
N LEU A 22 29.40 -31.61 40.94
CA LEU A 22 29.73 -30.42 40.15
C LEU A 22 29.66 -30.71 38.64
N LEU A 23 30.16 -31.86 38.18
CA LEU A 23 30.07 -32.25 36.77
C LEU A 23 28.62 -32.44 36.33
N VAL A 24 27.80 -33.11 37.14
CA VAL A 24 26.37 -33.27 36.85
C VAL A 24 25.65 -31.93 36.83
N GLY A 25 25.94 -31.04 37.79
CA GLY A 25 25.39 -29.69 37.83
C GLY A 25 25.76 -28.87 36.59
N ALA A 26 27.02 -28.95 36.16
CA ALA A 26 27.50 -28.26 34.96
C ALA A 26 26.82 -28.78 33.68
N LEU A 27 26.69 -30.10 33.53
CA LEU A 27 26.01 -30.72 32.39
C LEU A 27 24.51 -30.37 32.37
N PHE A 28 23.86 -30.38 33.53
CA PHE A 28 22.46 -30.02 33.65
C PHE A 28 22.23 -28.55 33.31
N TYR A 29 23.08 -27.64 33.83
CA TYR A 29 23.02 -26.22 33.50
C TYR A 29 23.22 -25.98 32.00
N TRP A 30 24.21 -26.63 31.38
CA TRP A 30 24.45 -26.49 29.95
C TRP A 30 23.26 -26.99 29.13
N ARG A 31 22.71 -28.16 29.47
CA ARG A 31 21.54 -28.72 28.79
C ARG A 31 20.30 -27.84 28.97
N TRP A 32 20.10 -27.30 30.16
CA TRP A 32 19.00 -26.39 30.49
C TRP A 32 19.11 -25.08 29.72
N SER A 33 20.30 -24.49 29.66
CA SER A 33 20.58 -23.27 28.88
C SER A 33 20.27 -23.47 27.40
N VAL A 34 20.76 -24.56 26.80
CA VAL A 34 20.48 -24.85 25.38
C VAL A 34 18.99 -25.08 25.14
N TRP A 35 18.30 -25.74 26.08
CA TRP A 35 16.86 -25.94 25.98
C TRP A 35 16.07 -24.63 26.13
N SER A 36 16.44 -23.76 27.08
CA SER A 36 15.79 -22.47 27.26
C SER A 36 15.98 -21.56 26.05
N ASP A 37 17.17 -21.54 25.46
CA ASP A 37 17.46 -20.75 24.26
C ASP A 37 16.66 -21.26 23.05
N ALA A 38 16.60 -22.59 22.86
CA ALA A 38 15.78 -23.20 21.83
C ALA A 38 14.28 -22.96 22.04
N ARG A 39 13.83 -22.96 23.30
CA ARG A 39 12.44 -22.68 23.64
C ARG A 39 12.07 -21.22 23.36
N GLN A 40 12.96 -20.30 23.72
CA GLN A 40 12.76 -18.87 23.47
C GLN A 40 12.69 -18.55 21.97
N THR A 41 13.59 -19.13 21.16
CA THR A 41 13.56 -18.94 19.70
C THR A 41 12.32 -19.53 19.07
N PHE A 42 11.85 -20.68 19.55
CA PHE A 42 10.57 -21.27 19.13
C PHE A 42 9.39 -20.35 19.46
N ASP A 43 9.31 -19.84 20.69
CA ASP A 43 8.22 -18.97 21.13
C ASP A 43 8.24 -17.62 20.37
N GLN A 44 9.42 -17.10 20.01
CA GLN A 44 9.57 -15.93 19.13
C GLN A 44 9.03 -16.19 17.72
N VAL A 45 9.40 -17.31 17.10
CA VAL A 45 8.91 -17.68 15.77
C VAL A 45 7.40 -17.96 15.79
N ALA A 46 6.89 -18.59 16.83
CA ALA A 46 5.45 -18.83 16.99
C ALA A 46 4.68 -17.51 17.12
N THR A 47 5.22 -16.55 17.86
CA THR A 47 4.64 -15.21 18.01
C THR A 47 4.65 -14.46 16.69
N GLU A 48 5.77 -14.52 15.95
CA GLU A 48 5.89 -13.87 14.64
C GLU A 48 4.97 -14.50 13.60
N ARG A 49 4.83 -15.84 13.61
CA ARG A 49 3.84 -16.55 12.79
C ARG A 49 2.43 -16.07 13.11
N ASN A 50 2.07 -16.00 14.39
CA ASN A 50 0.75 -15.54 14.81
C ASN A 50 0.52 -14.07 14.42
N ARG A 51 1.55 -13.22 14.56
CA ARG A 51 1.51 -11.82 14.12
C ARG A 51 1.27 -11.72 12.61
N LEU A 52 2.03 -12.49 11.81
CA LEU A 52 1.86 -12.54 10.36
C LEU A 52 0.46 -13.02 9.98
N GLU A 53 -0.04 -14.10 10.58
CA GLU A 53 -1.41 -14.62 10.34
C GLU A 53 -2.51 -13.57 10.57
N HIS A 54 -2.28 -12.58 11.45
CA HIS A 54 -3.24 -11.53 11.79
C HIS A 54 -2.97 -10.18 11.10
N LEU A 55 -1.85 -10.01 10.38
CA LEU A 55 -1.61 -8.79 9.61
C LEU A 55 -2.48 -8.79 8.36
N ASP A 56 -3.33 -7.78 8.18
CA ASP A 56 -4.05 -7.60 6.92
C ASP A 56 -3.20 -6.89 5.85
N PRO A 57 -3.27 -7.32 4.57
CA PRO A 57 -3.90 -8.53 4.08
C PRO A 57 -2.92 -9.72 4.21
N PHE A 58 -3.20 -10.64 5.13
CA PHE A 58 -2.47 -11.91 5.19
C PHE A 58 -2.77 -12.65 3.88
N PRO A 59 -1.77 -13.30 3.24
CA PRO A 59 -1.98 -14.11 2.05
C PRO A 59 -2.79 -15.37 2.40
N SER A 60 -4.09 -15.17 2.67
CA SER A 60 -5.10 -16.20 2.76
C SER A 60 -5.87 -16.23 1.45
N GLU A 61 -6.31 -17.41 1.04
CA GLU A 61 -7.17 -17.57 -0.14
C GLU A 61 -8.47 -16.75 -0.03
N ALA A 62 -8.94 -16.51 1.19
CA ALA A 62 -10.09 -15.65 1.45
C ALA A 62 -9.82 -14.17 1.13
N ASN A 63 -8.66 -13.63 1.56
CA ASN A 63 -8.28 -12.25 1.26
C ASN A 63 -7.90 -12.07 -0.22
N LEU A 64 -7.24 -13.06 -0.83
CA LEU A 64 -6.96 -13.06 -2.27
C LEU A 64 -8.24 -13.00 -3.10
N ARG A 65 -9.27 -13.77 -2.73
CA ARG A 65 -10.57 -13.77 -3.41
C ARG A 65 -11.31 -12.45 -3.22
N LYS A 66 -11.25 -11.84 -2.04
CA LYS A 66 -11.80 -10.49 -1.82
C LYS A 66 -11.09 -9.46 -2.70
N LEU A 67 -9.76 -9.50 -2.77
CA LEU A 67 -8.96 -8.58 -3.60
C LEU A 67 -9.26 -8.73 -5.09
N HIS A 68 -9.36 -9.97 -5.59
CA HIS A 68 -9.80 -10.22 -6.97
C HIS A 68 -11.18 -9.63 -7.24
N GLY A 69 -12.15 -9.83 -6.34
CA GLY A 69 -13.48 -9.23 -6.47
C GLY A 69 -13.45 -7.69 -6.53
N TYR A 70 -12.58 -7.04 -5.75
CA TYR A 70 -12.40 -5.59 -5.83
C TYR A 70 -11.78 -5.15 -7.16
N ILE A 71 -10.77 -5.85 -7.64
CA ILE A 71 -10.11 -5.54 -8.92
C ILE A 71 -11.08 -5.74 -10.09
N ASP A 72 -11.84 -6.84 -10.09
CA ASP A 72 -12.83 -7.14 -11.13
C ASP A 72 -13.98 -6.12 -11.13
N GLY A 73 -14.45 -5.70 -9.95
CA GLY A 73 -15.46 -4.65 -9.83
C GLY A 73 -14.95 -3.29 -10.34
N TYR A 74 -13.70 -2.96 -10.01
CA TYR A 74 -13.07 -1.70 -10.44
C TYR A 74 -12.81 -1.68 -11.95
N SER A 75 -12.31 -2.78 -12.53
CA SER A 75 -12.09 -2.90 -13.97
C SER A 75 -13.39 -2.79 -14.75
N ALA A 76 -14.46 -3.47 -14.30
CA ALA A 76 -15.78 -3.36 -14.91
C ALA A 76 -16.35 -1.93 -14.85
N ALA A 77 -16.14 -1.22 -13.74
CA ALA A 77 -16.55 0.18 -13.61
C ALA A 77 -15.76 1.10 -14.56
N LEU A 78 -14.46 0.87 -14.71
CA LEU A 78 -13.61 1.61 -15.65
C LEU A 78 -13.98 1.35 -17.10
N ASP A 79 -14.23 0.10 -17.47
CA ASP A 79 -14.64 -0.25 -18.83
C ASP A 79 -16.01 0.37 -19.16
N LYS A 80 -16.95 0.34 -18.21
CA LYS A 80 -18.23 1.04 -18.36
C LYS A 80 -18.04 2.55 -18.53
N PHE A 81 -17.18 3.16 -17.72
CA PHE A 81 -16.89 4.59 -17.82
C PHE A 81 -16.24 4.93 -19.15
N LYS A 82 -15.31 4.09 -19.64
CA LYS A 82 -14.68 4.25 -20.95
C LYS A 82 -15.69 4.17 -22.10
N GLU A 83 -16.62 3.23 -22.06
CA GLU A 83 -17.68 3.13 -23.07
C GLU A 83 -18.64 4.32 -23.01
N GLN A 84 -18.98 4.81 -21.82
CA GLN A 84 -19.75 6.06 -21.66
C GLN A 84 -18.99 7.24 -22.25
N LEU A 85 -17.69 7.36 -21.98
CA LEU A 85 -16.86 8.44 -22.51
C LEU A 85 -16.77 8.38 -24.04
N LYS A 86 -16.66 7.20 -24.64
CA LYS A 86 -16.71 7.06 -26.11
C LYS A 86 -18.05 7.51 -26.71
N SER A 87 -19.14 7.35 -25.97
CA SER A 87 -20.47 7.76 -26.44
C SER A 87 -20.71 9.28 -26.30
N GLU A 88 -20.11 9.91 -25.29
CA GLU A 88 -20.27 11.35 -25.02
C GLU A 88 -19.21 12.21 -25.71
N VAL A 89 -17.99 11.69 -25.87
CA VAL A 89 -16.94 12.36 -26.64
C VAL A 89 -17.20 12.10 -28.12
N ALA A 90 -17.92 13.02 -28.75
CA ALA A 90 -18.00 13.08 -30.19
C ALA A 90 -16.56 13.12 -30.77
N PRO A 91 -16.25 12.35 -31.83
CA PRO A 91 -15.00 12.50 -32.55
C PRO A 91 -14.94 13.93 -33.08
N ALA A 92 -14.17 14.80 -32.43
CA ALA A 92 -13.89 16.13 -32.94
C ALA A 92 -12.88 15.96 -34.08
N PRO A 93 -13.22 16.38 -35.32
CA PRO A 93 -12.21 16.51 -36.35
C PRO A 93 -11.14 17.49 -35.82
N PRO A 94 -9.84 17.20 -35.98
CA PRO A 94 -8.80 18.12 -35.51
C PRO A 94 -9.03 19.49 -36.16
N LEU A 95 -9.34 20.50 -35.34
CA LEU A 95 -9.58 21.85 -35.83
C LEU A 95 -8.24 22.54 -36.04
N ALA A 96 -8.07 23.11 -37.23
CA ALA A 96 -6.95 23.98 -37.47
C ALA A 96 -7.10 25.27 -36.61
N PRO A 97 -6.00 25.86 -36.10
CA PRO A 97 -6.05 27.02 -35.20
C PRO A 97 -6.85 28.23 -35.73
N ASN A 98 -6.91 28.41 -37.04
CA ASN A 98 -7.71 29.43 -37.73
C ASN A 98 -9.22 29.13 -37.74
N GLU A 99 -9.59 27.85 -37.84
CA GLU A 99 -10.97 27.39 -37.79
C GLU A 99 -11.52 27.54 -36.37
N PHE A 100 -10.71 27.22 -35.35
CA PHE A 100 -11.06 27.43 -33.95
C PHE A 100 -11.42 28.89 -33.65
N GLN A 101 -10.61 29.86 -34.10
CA GLN A 101 -10.91 31.28 -33.90
C GLN A 101 -12.19 31.72 -34.61
N SER A 102 -12.46 31.16 -35.79
CA SER A 102 -13.66 31.47 -36.58
C SER A 102 -14.91 30.91 -35.90
N HIS A 103 -14.87 29.66 -35.43
CA HIS A 103 -15.95 29.03 -34.66
C HIS A 103 -16.17 29.69 -33.29
N LEU A 104 -15.11 30.10 -32.60
CA LEU A 104 -15.21 30.84 -31.34
C LEU A 104 -15.94 32.17 -31.54
N ARG A 105 -15.60 32.93 -32.60
CA ARG A 105 -16.32 34.18 -32.92
C ARG A 105 -17.79 33.92 -33.23
N GLN A 106 -18.10 32.90 -34.02
CA GLN A 106 -19.49 32.53 -34.33
C GLN A 106 -20.27 32.12 -33.08
N ALA A 107 -19.68 31.33 -32.18
CA ALA A 107 -20.30 30.90 -30.93
C ALA A 107 -20.53 32.07 -29.97
N VAL A 108 -19.58 33.00 -29.86
CA VAL A 108 -19.73 34.22 -29.06
C VAL A 108 -20.88 35.08 -29.59
N VAL A 109 -20.95 35.32 -30.91
CA VAL A 109 -22.05 36.08 -31.53
C VAL A 109 -23.40 35.38 -31.30
N ALA A 110 -23.50 34.08 -31.55
CA ALA A 110 -24.73 33.32 -31.32
C ALA A 110 -25.17 33.34 -29.85
N THR A 111 -24.23 33.31 -28.91
CA THR A 111 -24.52 33.38 -27.47
C THR A 111 -24.96 34.77 -27.06
N LEU A 112 -24.34 35.83 -27.59
CA LEU A 112 -24.76 37.21 -27.38
C LEU A 112 -26.16 37.47 -27.93
N ASP A 113 -26.46 36.99 -29.13
CA ASP A 113 -27.79 37.15 -29.75
C ASP A 113 -28.85 36.36 -28.98
N ARG A 114 -28.53 35.15 -28.50
CA ARG A 114 -29.43 34.36 -27.67
C ARG A 114 -29.65 35.00 -26.30
N ALA A 115 -28.63 35.59 -25.69
CA ALA A 115 -28.77 36.29 -24.42
C ALA A 115 -29.57 37.59 -24.55
N ARG A 116 -29.43 38.33 -25.66
CA ARG A 116 -30.30 39.46 -26.00
C ARG A 116 -31.76 39.02 -26.14
N THR A 117 -31.99 37.91 -26.85
CA THR A 117 -33.34 37.36 -27.05
C THR A 117 -33.95 36.86 -25.73
N SER A 118 -33.14 36.26 -24.85
CA SER A 118 -33.58 35.76 -23.53
C SER A 118 -33.49 36.80 -22.41
N ASN A 119 -33.18 38.05 -22.72
CA ASN A 119 -33.06 39.17 -21.77
C ASN A 119 -32.07 38.91 -20.59
N VAL A 120 -30.98 38.17 -20.87
CA VAL A 120 -29.92 37.85 -19.90
C VAL A 120 -28.77 38.84 -20.06
N LYS A 121 -28.37 39.51 -18.98
CA LYS A 121 -27.18 40.38 -18.96
C LYS A 121 -25.92 39.53 -18.85
N LEU A 122 -25.09 39.53 -19.90
CA LEU A 122 -23.77 38.91 -19.89
C LEU A 122 -22.71 39.91 -19.38
N PRO A 123 -21.64 39.43 -18.70
CA PRO A 123 -20.52 40.27 -18.27
C PRO A 123 -19.78 40.93 -19.43
N ASP A 124 -19.15 42.07 -19.15
CA ASP A 124 -18.23 42.72 -20.10
C ASP A 124 -17.07 41.77 -20.44
N LYS A 125 -16.78 41.59 -21.74
CA LYS A 125 -15.79 40.64 -22.30
C LYS A 125 -16.17 39.16 -22.24
N PHE A 126 -17.45 38.81 -22.39
CA PHE A 126 -17.87 37.41 -22.49
C PHE A 126 -17.32 36.73 -23.75
N GLN A 127 -16.23 35.95 -23.60
CA GLN A 127 -15.60 35.18 -24.68
C GLN A 127 -15.57 33.68 -24.34
N LEU A 128 -16.58 33.21 -23.59
CA LEU A 128 -16.75 31.81 -23.19
C LEU A 128 -15.55 31.24 -22.39
N GLY A 129 -14.71 32.11 -21.80
CA GLY A 129 -13.50 31.72 -21.08
C GLY A 129 -12.28 31.47 -21.98
N PHE A 130 -12.36 31.77 -23.28
CA PHE A 130 -11.28 31.62 -24.25
C PHE A 130 -10.60 32.96 -24.59
N ASP A 131 -10.54 33.86 -23.61
CA ASP A 131 -10.17 35.25 -23.83
C ASP A 131 -8.75 35.41 -24.43
N GLU A 132 -7.87 34.48 -24.05
CA GLU A 132 -6.49 34.38 -24.52
C GLU A 132 -6.38 34.06 -26.02
N PHE A 133 -7.28 33.22 -26.54
CA PHE A 133 -7.28 32.77 -27.94
C PHE A 133 -7.91 33.77 -28.91
N THR A 134 -8.42 34.89 -28.39
CA THR A 134 -8.87 36.01 -29.24
C THR A 134 -7.73 36.88 -29.75
N ARG A 135 -6.55 36.84 -29.10
CA ARG A 135 -5.37 37.62 -29.48
C ARG A 135 -4.17 36.76 -29.89
N ALA A 136 -4.06 35.54 -29.39
CA ALA A 136 -3.00 34.60 -29.75
C ALA A 136 -3.61 33.36 -30.44
N MET A 137 -2.96 32.85 -31.49
CA MET A 137 -3.35 31.57 -32.09
C MET A 137 -2.90 30.42 -31.17
N PRO A 138 -3.72 29.38 -30.96
CA PRO A 138 -3.28 28.17 -30.28
C PRO A 138 -2.06 27.57 -31.00
N ASN A 139 -0.98 27.27 -30.25
CA ASN A 139 0.27 26.75 -30.81
C ASN A 139 0.18 25.28 -31.27
N THR A 140 -0.94 24.61 -31.02
CA THR A 140 -1.18 23.20 -31.36
C THR A 140 -2.56 23.04 -31.97
N ALA A 141 -2.71 22.11 -32.91
CA ALA A 141 -4.02 21.65 -33.38
C ALA A 141 -4.82 21.10 -32.19
N VAL A 142 -6.11 21.44 -32.11
CA VAL A 142 -7.02 21.08 -31.01
C VAL A 142 -8.06 20.09 -31.52
#